data_AF-A0A240E356-F1
#
_entry.id   AF-A0A240E356-F1
#
_cell.length_a   1.000
_cell.length_b   1.000
_cell.length_c   1.000
_cell.angle_alpha   90.00
_cell.angle_beta   90.00
_cell.angle_gamma   90.00
#
_symmetry.space_group_name_H-M   'P 1'
#
loop_
_entity.id
_entity.type
_entity.pdbx_description
1 polymer ?
#
loop_
_entity_poly.entity_id
_entity_poly.type
_entity_poly.pdbx_seq_one_letter_code
_entity_poly.pdbx_strand_id
1 'polypeptide(L)'
;MIKGFIVGLAVANAFEWVAHKYILHGTHRPGQPRYSPVPRSMKSHWEHHREVRKQHFADDGYVQGFSNWRTRNEVGSLAVVAVAATVVFYPVSKGMVAAAWYSAFNYYSIHRRAHLEPDWAKRKIPWHYDHQMNANQDANWCVTKPWFDYVMGTRVVSSDQLQEDNPLGIALPAAVAQALTQWVNQHFPAKYVEQKSKVIETEMHPERKIQTLAGE
;
A
#
# COMPACT_ATOMS: atom_id res chain seq x y z
N MET A 1 23.37 12.70 15.56
CA MET A 1 22.20 13.15 14.76
C MET A 1 21.87 12.19 13.62
N ILE A 2 22.76 11.99 12.63
CA ILE A 2 22.48 11.21 11.41
C ILE A 2 22.14 9.73 11.68
N LYS A 3 22.93 9.01 12.50
CA LYS A 3 22.64 7.60 12.84
C LYS A 3 21.23 7.42 13.42
N GLY A 4 20.85 8.31 14.33
CA GLY A 4 19.51 8.34 14.92
C GLY A 4 18.42 8.64 13.90
N PHE A 5 18.69 9.51 12.93
CA PHE A 5 17.75 9.78 11.83
C PHE A 5 17.52 8.54 10.97
N ILE A 6 18.59 7.85 10.55
CA ILE A 6 18.48 6.62 9.74
C ILE A 6 17.70 5.52 10.49
N VAL A 7 18.01 5.29 11.76
CA VAL A 7 17.25 4.34 12.60
C VAL A 7 15.78 4.79 12.71
N GLY A 8 15.55 6.09 12.91
CA GLY A 8 14.22 6.66 12.98
C GLY A 8 13.40 6.47 11.69
N LEU A 9 14.02 6.51 10.51
CA LEU A 9 13.34 6.22 9.24
C LEU A 9 12.88 4.76 9.17
N ALA A 10 13.73 3.82 9.57
CA ALA A 10 13.37 2.40 9.60
C ALA A 10 12.23 2.15 10.60
N VAL A 11 12.30 2.74 11.80
CA VAL A 11 11.23 2.67 12.82
C VAL A 11 9.93 3.28 12.31
N ALA A 12 9.99 4.42 11.61
CA ALA A 12 8.81 5.06 11.05
C ALA A 12 8.14 4.22 9.96
N ASN A 13 8.91 3.58 9.07
CA ASN A 13 8.34 2.68 8.05
C ASN A 13 7.77 1.39 8.67
N ALA A 14 8.40 0.87 9.74
CA ALA A 14 7.83 -0.22 10.54
C ALA A 14 6.49 0.17 11.16
N PHE A 15 6.42 1.36 11.76
CA PHE A 15 5.20 1.89 12.35
C PHE A 15 4.13 2.14 11.29
N GLU A 16 4.51 2.66 10.12
CA GLU A 16 3.61 2.83 8.97
C GLU A 16 2.92 1.50 8.61
N TRP A 17 3.70 0.42 8.47
CA TRP A 17 3.16 -0.93 8.22
C TRP A 17 2.19 -1.39 9.33
N VAL A 18 2.58 -1.23 10.60
CA VAL A 18 1.76 -1.62 11.77
C VAL A 18 0.46 -0.82 11.81
N ALA A 19 0.55 0.50 11.69
CA ALA A 19 -0.59 1.39 11.75
C ALA A 19 -1.55 1.12 10.58
N HIS A 20 -1.02 0.96 9.37
CA HIS A 20 -1.85 0.72 8.20
C HIS A 20 -2.60 -0.61 8.31
N LYS A 21 -1.91 -1.68 8.73
CA LYS A 21 -2.53 -3.00 8.91
C LYS A 21 -3.54 -3.04 10.07
N TYR A 22 -3.12 -2.65 11.28
CA TYR A 22 -3.91 -2.91 12.49
C TYR A 22 -4.79 -1.74 12.94
N ILE A 23 -4.46 -0.51 12.55
CA ILE A 23 -5.24 0.69 12.91
C ILE A 23 -6.15 1.10 11.76
N LEU A 24 -5.62 1.18 10.54
CA LEU A 24 -6.36 1.69 9.39
C LEU A 24 -7.21 0.62 8.69
N HIS A 25 -6.68 -0.58 8.45
CA HIS A 25 -7.47 -1.70 7.95
C HIS A 25 -8.20 -2.43 9.07
N GLY A 26 -7.56 -2.55 10.24
CA GLY A 26 -8.10 -3.26 11.38
C GLY A 26 -7.91 -4.77 11.29
N THR A 27 -7.98 -5.42 12.44
CA THR A 27 -7.76 -6.87 12.58
C THR A 27 -9.05 -7.64 12.28
N HIS A 28 -8.96 -8.65 11.41
CA HIS A 28 -10.08 -9.55 11.12
C HIS A 28 -10.47 -10.36 12.37
N ARG A 29 -11.77 -10.55 12.57
CA ARG A 29 -12.33 -11.35 13.66
C ARG A 29 -13.43 -12.25 13.09
N PRO A 30 -13.35 -13.59 13.24
CA PRO A 30 -14.37 -14.48 12.70
C PRO A 30 -15.77 -14.12 13.17
N GLY A 31 -16.70 -13.94 12.22
CA GLY A 31 -18.09 -13.58 12.50
C GLY A 31 -18.31 -12.17 13.06
N GLN A 32 -17.29 -11.32 13.08
CA GLN A 32 -17.37 -9.94 13.61
C GLN A 32 -16.78 -8.91 12.64
N PRO A 33 -17.20 -7.64 12.74
CA PRO A 33 -16.51 -6.55 12.06
C PRO A 33 -15.03 -6.46 12.47
N ARG A 34 -14.19 -5.92 11.60
CA ARG A 34 -12.78 -5.65 11.91
C ARG A 34 -12.64 -4.77 13.15
N TYR A 35 -11.62 -5.06 13.96
CA TYR A 35 -11.29 -4.27 15.13
C TYR A 35 -10.15 -3.29 14.85
N SER A 36 -10.32 -2.05 15.30
CA SER A 36 -9.25 -1.06 15.34
C SER A 36 -9.31 -0.31 16.68
N PRO A 37 -8.16 -0.02 17.30
CA PRO A 37 -8.11 0.85 18.48
C PRO A 37 -8.46 2.32 18.15
N VAL A 38 -8.49 2.70 16.87
CA VAL A 38 -8.89 4.03 16.40
C VAL A 38 -9.98 3.90 15.33
N PRO A 39 -11.24 3.57 15.70
CA PRO A 39 -12.32 3.28 14.75
C PRO A 39 -12.59 4.39 13.74
N ARG A 40 -12.37 5.65 14.14
CA ARG A 40 -12.53 6.81 13.25
C ARG A 40 -11.54 6.80 12.09
N SER A 41 -10.27 6.46 12.36
CA SER A 41 -9.25 6.36 11.33
C SER A 41 -9.46 5.15 10.44
N MET A 42 -9.90 4.01 11.00
CA MET A 42 -10.32 2.86 10.22
C MET A 42 -11.47 3.20 9.25
N LYS A 43 -12.52 3.87 9.75
CA LYS A 43 -13.65 4.31 8.91
C LYS A 43 -13.18 5.24 7.77
N SER A 44 -12.36 6.24 8.10
CA SER A 44 -11.79 7.17 7.12
C SER A 44 -11.01 6.44 6.02
N HIS A 45 -10.25 5.43 6.42
CA HIS A 45 -9.39 4.65 5.53
C HIS A 45 -10.18 3.75 4.59
N TRP A 46 -11.17 3.02 5.09
CA TRP A 46 -12.04 2.18 4.25
C TRP A 46 -12.91 3.01 3.29
N GLU A 47 -13.36 4.21 3.71
CA GLU A 47 -14.02 5.14 2.78
C GLU A 47 -13.06 5.59 1.67
N HIS A 48 -11.82 5.91 2.00
CA HIS A 48 -10.78 6.24 1.03
C HIS A 48 -10.56 5.09 0.02
N HIS A 49 -10.34 3.85 0.48
CA HIS A 49 -10.23 2.67 -0.40
C HIS A 49 -11.40 2.53 -1.36
N ARG A 50 -12.63 2.74 -0.87
CA ARG A 50 -13.84 2.61 -1.66
C ARG A 50 -13.90 3.66 -2.76
N GLU A 51 -13.59 4.92 -2.47
CA GLU A 51 -13.62 5.98 -3.48
C GLU A 51 -12.47 5.82 -4.49
N VAL A 52 -11.26 5.52 -4.02
CA VAL A 52 -10.07 5.28 -4.87
C VAL A 52 -10.32 4.20 -5.91
N ARG A 53 -10.98 3.10 -5.53
CA ARG A 53 -11.31 2.02 -6.48
C ARG A 53 -12.34 2.43 -7.52
N LYS A 54 -13.30 3.27 -7.16
CA LYS A 54 -14.31 3.79 -8.11
C LYS A 54 -13.74 4.83 -9.05
N GLN A 55 -12.69 5.53 -8.63
CA GLN A 55 -12.09 6.65 -9.34
C GLN A 55 -10.73 6.30 -9.98
N HIS A 56 -10.50 5.03 -10.31
CA HIS A 56 -9.27 4.57 -10.98
C HIS A 56 -7.98 5.06 -10.29
N PHE A 57 -7.94 4.93 -8.97
CA PHE A 57 -6.87 5.34 -8.07
C PHE A 57 -6.84 6.83 -7.69
N ALA A 58 -7.68 7.68 -8.27
CA ALA A 58 -7.82 9.07 -7.82
C ALA A 58 -8.65 9.19 -6.52
N ASP A 59 -8.54 10.30 -5.78
CA ASP A 59 -9.40 10.59 -4.63
C ASP A 59 -9.73 12.09 -4.52
N ASP A 60 -10.98 12.44 -4.81
CA ASP A 60 -11.52 13.80 -4.68
C ASP A 60 -11.39 14.40 -3.28
N GLY A 61 -11.25 13.56 -2.24
CA GLY A 61 -10.97 14.03 -0.89
C GLY A 61 -9.72 14.88 -0.81
N TYR A 62 -8.68 14.53 -1.58
CA TYR A 62 -7.44 15.33 -1.64
C TYR A 62 -7.55 16.59 -2.48
N VAL A 63 -8.48 16.63 -3.43
CA VAL A 63 -8.83 17.84 -4.21
C VAL A 63 -9.52 18.84 -3.29
N GLN A 64 -10.48 18.36 -2.49
CA GLN A 64 -11.19 19.14 -1.47
C GLN A 64 -10.26 19.60 -0.32
N GLY A 65 -9.16 18.89 -0.09
CA GLY A 65 -8.16 19.23 0.93
C GLY A 65 -8.77 19.26 2.33
N PHE A 66 -8.45 20.28 3.12
CA PHE A 66 -8.93 20.39 4.50
C PHE A 66 -10.44 20.60 4.64
N SER A 67 -11.20 20.84 3.56
CA SER A 67 -12.66 20.82 3.61
C SER A 67 -13.21 19.40 3.74
N ASN A 68 -12.46 18.39 3.28
CA ASN A 68 -12.79 16.99 3.45
C ASN A 68 -12.40 16.47 4.83
N TRP A 69 -13.31 15.74 5.47
CA TRP A 69 -13.09 15.24 6.83
C TRP A 69 -12.01 14.15 6.90
N ARG A 70 -11.84 13.33 5.84
CA ARG A 70 -10.84 12.26 5.77
C ARG A 70 -9.44 12.84 5.75
N THR A 71 -9.23 13.89 4.94
CA THR A 71 -7.96 14.62 4.89
C THR A 71 -7.64 15.28 6.23
N ARG A 72 -8.62 15.92 6.90
CA ARG A 72 -8.42 16.41 8.27
C ARG A 72 -8.08 15.29 9.25
N ASN A 73 -8.73 14.15 9.14
CA ASN A 73 -8.50 13.00 10.03
C ASN A 73 -7.08 12.42 9.85
N GLU A 74 -6.62 12.28 8.62
CA GLU A 74 -5.27 11.82 8.29
C GLU A 74 -4.21 12.79 8.86
N VAL A 75 -4.30 14.07 8.51
CA VAL A 75 -3.33 15.09 8.98
C VAL A 75 -3.33 15.17 10.51
N GLY A 76 -4.52 15.15 11.14
CA GLY A 76 -4.63 15.14 12.60
C GLY A 76 -4.01 13.88 13.23
N SER A 77 -4.24 12.70 12.64
CA SER A 77 -3.65 11.45 13.13
C SER A 77 -2.12 11.44 13.00
N LEU A 78 -1.58 11.95 11.89
CA LEU A 78 -0.14 12.08 11.68
C LEU A 78 0.49 13.07 12.67
N ALA A 79 -0.19 14.18 12.96
CA ALA A 79 0.27 15.13 13.97
C ALA A 79 0.32 14.49 15.38
N VAL A 80 -0.72 13.74 15.76
CA VAL A 80 -0.74 13.00 17.04
C VAL A 80 0.42 12.01 17.12
N VAL A 81 0.66 11.24 16.07
CA VAL A 81 1.78 10.27 16.02
C VAL A 81 3.13 10.98 16.11
N ALA A 82 3.34 12.08 15.37
CA ALA A 82 4.61 12.82 15.39
C ALA A 82 4.89 13.44 16.77
N VAL A 83 3.87 13.96 17.45
CA VAL A 83 3.98 14.48 18.82
C VAL A 83 4.26 13.34 19.81
N ALA A 84 3.54 12.24 19.74
CA ALA A 84 3.77 11.08 20.61
C ALA A 84 5.19 10.51 20.41
N ALA A 85 5.63 10.36 19.16
CA ALA A 85 6.99 9.93 18.83
C ALA A 85 8.05 10.93 19.34
N THR A 86 7.75 12.23 19.36
CA THR A 86 8.64 13.23 19.96
C THR A 86 8.82 12.96 21.45
N VAL A 87 7.73 12.75 22.20
CA VAL A 87 7.81 12.46 23.65
C VAL A 87 8.65 11.19 23.91
N VAL A 88 8.46 10.15 23.11
CA VAL A 88 9.19 8.88 23.27
C VAL A 88 10.67 9.00 22.88
N PHE A 89 10.98 9.66 21.76
CA PHE A 89 12.32 9.66 21.19
C PHE A 89 13.19 10.83 21.64
N TYR A 90 12.63 11.93 22.13
CA TYR A 90 13.41 13.11 22.51
C TYR A 90 14.50 12.81 23.55
N PRO A 91 14.25 12.02 24.61
CA PRO A 91 15.29 11.67 25.58
C PRO A 91 16.41 10.80 24.99
N VAL A 92 16.14 10.06 23.91
CA VAL A 92 17.04 9.06 23.33
C VAL A 92 17.84 9.64 22.16
N SER A 93 17.16 10.32 21.23
CA SER A 93 17.76 10.77 19.98
C SER A 93 16.93 11.85 19.29
N LYS A 94 17.49 13.08 19.24
CA LYS A 94 16.95 14.17 18.42
C LYS A 94 16.87 13.82 16.93
N GLY A 95 17.73 12.90 16.46
CA GLY A 95 17.69 12.41 15.09
C GLY A 95 16.44 11.58 14.80
N MET A 96 16.01 10.75 15.76
CA MET A 96 14.77 9.98 15.63
C MET A 96 13.53 10.86 15.69
N VAL A 97 13.55 11.93 16.50
CA VAL A 97 12.49 12.96 16.49
C VAL A 97 12.40 13.60 15.10
N ALA A 98 13.52 14.03 14.52
CA ALA A 98 13.55 14.59 13.18
C ALA A 98 13.03 13.60 12.12
N ALA A 99 13.38 12.32 12.24
CA ALA A 99 12.88 11.28 11.34
C ALA A 99 11.37 11.07 11.48
N ALA A 100 10.81 11.10 12.69
CA ALA A 100 9.37 10.97 12.90
C ALA A 100 8.58 12.10 12.23
N TRP A 101 9.02 13.35 12.40
CA TRP A 101 8.40 14.50 11.75
C TRP A 101 8.56 14.47 10.23
N TYR A 102 9.76 14.14 9.74
CA TYR A 102 10.00 13.96 8.32
C TYR A 102 9.08 12.89 7.72
N SER A 103 8.98 11.72 8.37
CA SER A 103 8.17 10.60 7.88
C SER A 103 6.67 10.93 7.90
N ALA A 104 6.17 11.63 8.91
CA ALA A 104 4.77 12.07 8.95
C ALA A 104 4.45 13.03 7.79
N PHE A 105 5.32 14.02 7.55
CA PHE A 105 5.16 14.95 6.43
C PHE A 105 5.29 14.24 5.07
N ASN A 106 6.29 13.37 4.93
CA ASN A 106 6.55 12.61 3.71
C ASN A 106 5.40 11.65 3.39
N TYR A 107 4.84 10.97 4.39
CA TYR A 107 3.66 10.12 4.25
C TYR A 107 2.50 10.89 3.63
N TYR A 108 2.07 12.00 4.26
CA TYR A 108 0.96 12.79 3.74
C TYR A 108 1.23 13.32 2.33
N SER A 109 2.45 13.82 2.09
CA SER A 109 2.83 14.39 0.79
C SER A 109 2.79 13.34 -0.32
N ILE A 110 3.39 12.17 -0.09
CA ILE A 110 3.42 11.06 -1.07
C ILE A 110 2.03 10.48 -1.26
N HIS A 111 1.30 10.24 -0.16
CA HIS A 111 -0.03 9.65 -0.21
C HIS A 111 -1.00 10.56 -0.97
N ARG A 112 -1.06 11.84 -0.62
CA ARG A 112 -1.85 12.85 -1.32
C ARG A 112 -1.46 12.93 -2.81
N ARG A 113 -0.16 13.02 -3.10
CA ARG A 113 0.32 13.10 -4.48
C ARG A 113 -0.08 11.87 -5.28
N ALA A 114 0.00 10.69 -4.70
CA ALA A 114 -0.32 9.44 -5.38
C ALA A 114 -1.75 9.43 -5.94
N HIS A 115 -2.69 9.98 -5.17
CA HIS A 115 -4.10 10.03 -5.53
C HIS A 115 -4.48 11.28 -6.35
N LEU A 116 -3.62 12.28 -6.44
CA LEU A 116 -3.78 13.41 -7.37
C LEU A 116 -3.09 13.15 -8.72
N GLU A 117 -2.05 12.33 -8.73
CA GLU A 117 -1.27 11.94 -9.91
C GLU A 117 -1.16 10.40 -10.00
N PRO A 118 -2.23 9.66 -10.35
CA PRO A 118 -2.21 8.20 -10.39
C PRO A 118 -1.09 7.59 -11.25
N ASP A 119 -0.78 8.21 -12.38
CA ASP A 119 0.29 7.72 -13.26
C ASP A 119 1.68 7.92 -12.66
N TRP A 120 1.88 8.96 -11.86
CA TRP A 120 3.09 9.10 -11.06
C TRP A 120 3.18 7.98 -10.02
N ALA A 121 2.06 7.67 -9.34
CA ALA A 121 2.02 6.65 -8.31
C ALA A 121 2.36 5.26 -8.85
N LYS A 122 1.74 4.86 -9.98
CA LYS A 122 2.02 3.59 -10.66
C LYS A 122 3.51 3.42 -10.97
N ARG A 123 4.22 4.50 -11.31
CA ARG A 123 5.65 4.45 -11.64
C ARG A 123 6.57 4.55 -10.43
N LYS A 124 6.18 5.29 -9.38
CA LYS A 124 7.08 5.65 -8.27
C LYS A 124 6.82 4.92 -6.97
N ILE A 125 5.58 4.51 -6.74
CA ILE A 125 5.16 3.78 -5.55
C ILE A 125 4.17 2.66 -5.93
N PRO A 126 4.51 1.78 -6.90
CA PRO A 126 3.57 0.80 -7.42
C PRO A 126 2.99 -0.14 -6.35
N TRP A 127 3.71 -0.38 -5.25
CA TRP A 127 3.19 -1.13 -4.10
C TRP A 127 1.96 -0.47 -3.45
N HIS A 128 1.89 0.86 -3.38
CA HIS A 128 0.71 1.58 -2.88
C HIS A 128 -0.44 1.53 -3.90
N TYR A 129 -0.09 1.53 -5.19
CA TYR A 129 -1.08 1.25 -6.23
C TYR A 129 -1.68 -0.16 -6.09
N ASP A 130 -0.83 -1.17 -5.93
CA ASP A 130 -1.24 -2.54 -5.67
C ASP A 130 -2.11 -2.62 -4.41
N HIS A 131 -1.73 -1.97 -3.31
CA HIS A 131 -2.53 -1.96 -2.07
C HIS A 131 -4.00 -1.58 -2.30
N GLN A 132 -4.23 -0.56 -3.13
CA GLN A 132 -5.56 -0.04 -3.39
C GLN A 132 -6.32 -0.85 -4.44
N MET A 133 -5.62 -1.22 -5.51
CA MET A 133 -6.24 -1.71 -6.75
C MET A 133 -6.19 -3.22 -6.92
N ASN A 134 -5.33 -3.92 -6.19
CA ASN A 134 -5.25 -5.38 -6.21
C ASN A 134 -6.51 -5.98 -5.56
N ALA A 135 -6.90 -7.19 -5.99
CA ALA A 135 -7.98 -7.96 -5.40
C ALA A 135 -7.71 -8.29 -3.92
N ASN A 136 -6.45 -8.53 -3.55
CA ASN A 136 -6.05 -8.68 -2.15
C ASN A 136 -5.79 -7.31 -1.50
N GLN A 137 -6.74 -6.83 -0.70
CA GLN A 137 -6.61 -5.59 0.06
C GLN A 137 -5.89 -5.79 1.41
N ASP A 138 -5.57 -7.03 1.78
CA ASP A 138 -4.82 -7.38 3.00
C ASP A 138 -3.31 -7.61 2.70
N ALA A 139 -2.71 -6.72 1.91
CA ALA A 139 -1.31 -6.75 1.49
C ALA A 139 -0.77 -5.35 1.17
N ASN A 140 0.55 -5.20 1.02
CA ASN A 140 1.20 -3.94 0.64
C ASN A 140 0.86 -2.76 1.57
N TRP A 141 1.15 -2.90 2.87
CA TRP A 141 0.76 -1.95 3.91
C TRP A 141 1.60 -0.68 3.96
N CYS A 142 2.77 -0.65 3.36
CA CYS A 142 3.55 0.58 3.30
C CYS A 142 3.08 1.45 2.12
N VAL A 143 2.97 2.74 2.34
CA VAL A 143 2.70 3.79 1.35
C VAL A 143 4.02 4.38 0.84
N THR A 144 4.94 4.75 1.73
CA THR A 144 6.12 5.57 1.37
C THR A 144 7.26 4.76 0.78
N LYS A 145 7.54 3.59 1.35
CA LYS A 145 8.60 2.65 0.95
C LYS A 145 8.17 1.21 1.30
N PRO A 146 8.38 0.21 0.44
CA PRO A 146 7.85 -1.14 0.66
C PRO A 146 8.69 -1.98 1.64
N TRP A 147 9.59 -1.37 2.42
CA TRP A 147 10.62 -2.11 3.16
C TRP A 147 10.00 -3.12 4.13
N PHE A 148 9.04 -2.69 4.95
CA PHE A 148 8.37 -3.60 5.88
C PHE A 148 7.36 -4.53 5.22
N ASP A 149 6.92 -4.24 3.99
CA ASP A 149 6.17 -5.23 3.21
C ASP A 149 7.03 -6.40 2.76
N TYR A 150 8.30 -6.15 2.42
CA TYR A 150 9.27 -7.21 2.17
C TYR A 150 9.61 -7.95 3.46
N VAL A 151 10.03 -7.24 4.50
CA VAL A 151 10.46 -7.84 5.79
C VAL A 151 9.36 -8.72 6.39
N MET A 152 8.09 -8.28 6.30
CA MET A 152 6.95 -9.01 6.86
C MET A 152 6.27 -9.96 5.85
N GLY A 153 6.79 -10.08 4.63
CA GLY A 153 6.25 -10.98 3.60
C GLY A 153 4.84 -10.62 3.12
N THR A 154 4.49 -9.33 3.13
CA THR A 154 3.20 -8.78 2.71
C THR A 154 3.26 -8.04 1.38
N ARG A 155 4.42 -7.97 0.71
CA ARG A 155 4.52 -7.47 -0.67
C ARG A 155 3.84 -8.45 -1.63
N VAL A 156 2.79 -8.00 -2.30
CA VAL A 156 2.03 -8.74 -3.33
C VAL A 156 1.92 -7.90 -4.60
N VAL A 157 2.66 -8.29 -5.64
CA VAL A 157 2.73 -7.65 -6.95
C VAL A 157 1.54 -8.09 -7.81
N SER A 158 0.80 -7.14 -8.40
CA SER A 158 -0.36 -7.48 -9.25
C SER A 158 0.01 -7.77 -10.71
N SER A 159 1.10 -7.17 -11.22
CA SER A 159 1.67 -7.45 -12.55
C SER A 159 3.14 -7.03 -12.60
N ASP A 160 3.89 -7.58 -13.55
CA ASP A 160 5.32 -7.23 -13.72
C ASP A 160 5.56 -5.74 -13.97
N GLN A 161 4.58 -5.04 -14.58
CA GLN A 161 4.63 -3.60 -14.80
C GLN A 161 4.47 -2.77 -13.51
N LEU A 162 3.93 -3.38 -12.46
CA LEU A 162 3.73 -2.79 -11.13
C LEU A 162 4.74 -3.33 -10.11
N GLN A 163 5.84 -3.90 -10.58
CA GLN A 163 6.98 -4.19 -9.73
C GLN A 163 7.92 -2.98 -9.71
N GLU A 164 8.34 -2.59 -8.51
CA GLU A 164 9.37 -1.58 -8.29
C GLU A 164 10.74 -2.04 -8.79
N ASP A 165 11.53 -1.10 -9.31
CA ASP A 165 12.88 -1.37 -9.85
C ASP A 165 13.81 -2.06 -8.83
N ASN A 166 13.60 -1.79 -7.54
CA ASN A 166 14.30 -2.44 -6.44
C ASN A 166 13.49 -2.33 -5.13
N PRO A 167 13.72 -3.25 -4.17
CA PRO A 167 13.03 -3.28 -2.87
C PRO A 167 13.22 -2.05 -1.98
N LEU A 168 14.22 -1.19 -2.24
CA LEU A 168 14.36 0.06 -1.49
C LEU A 168 13.42 1.16 -1.99
N GLY A 169 12.83 1.01 -3.18
CA GLY A 169 11.93 2.00 -3.77
C GLY A 169 12.61 3.35 -4.00
N ILE A 170 13.91 3.36 -4.35
CA ILE A 170 14.71 4.55 -4.67
C ILE A 170 15.46 4.35 -5.98
N ALA A 171 15.91 5.44 -6.61
CA ALA A 171 16.74 5.32 -7.81
C ALA A 171 18.12 4.75 -7.44
N LEU A 172 18.54 3.69 -8.14
CA LEU A 172 19.83 3.03 -7.99
C LEU A 172 20.43 2.75 -9.38
N PRO A 173 21.76 2.66 -9.51
CA PRO A 173 22.38 2.10 -10.70
C PRO A 173 21.87 0.67 -10.96
N ALA A 174 21.65 0.32 -12.24
CA ALA A 174 21.00 -0.93 -12.63
C ALA A 174 21.66 -2.19 -12.02
N ALA A 175 23.00 -2.24 -12.00
CA ALA A 175 23.73 -3.37 -11.41
C ALA A 175 23.47 -3.52 -9.90
N VAL A 176 23.37 -2.40 -9.17
CA VAL A 176 23.10 -2.40 -7.73
C VAL A 176 21.65 -2.79 -7.47
N ALA A 177 20.71 -2.25 -8.26
CA ALA A 177 19.30 -2.60 -8.17
C ALA A 177 19.09 -4.11 -8.38
N GLN A 178 19.69 -4.69 -9.43
CA GLN A 178 19.58 -6.12 -9.73
C GLN A 178 20.17 -7.00 -8.64
N ALA A 179 21.38 -6.70 -8.18
CA ALA A 179 22.04 -7.46 -7.11
C ALA A 179 21.22 -7.43 -5.82
N LEU A 180 20.70 -6.25 -5.45
CA LEU A 180 19.86 -6.09 -4.27
C LEU A 180 18.54 -6.85 -4.41
N THR A 181 17.85 -6.71 -5.54
CA THR A 181 16.59 -7.40 -5.81
C THR A 181 16.77 -8.91 -5.74
N GLN A 182 17.86 -9.46 -6.32
CA GLN A 182 18.17 -10.88 -6.26
C GLN A 182 18.38 -11.34 -4.81
N TRP A 183 19.17 -10.60 -4.02
CA TRP A 183 19.44 -10.94 -2.63
C TRP A 183 18.16 -10.88 -1.77
N VAL A 184 17.37 -9.81 -1.90
CA VAL A 184 16.10 -9.68 -1.16
C VAL A 184 15.15 -10.79 -1.54
N ASN A 185 15.02 -11.14 -2.82
CA ASN A 185 14.11 -12.21 -3.24
C ASN A 185 14.50 -13.61 -2.72
N GLN A 186 15.76 -13.83 -2.37
CA GLN A 186 16.21 -15.08 -1.73
C GLN A 186 15.77 -15.20 -0.27
N HIS A 187 15.63 -14.07 0.44
CA HIS A 187 15.35 -14.05 1.88
C HIS A 187 13.93 -13.58 2.23
N PHE A 188 13.41 -12.65 1.45
CA PHE A 188 12.13 -11.95 1.62
C PHE A 188 11.45 -11.81 0.26
N PRO A 189 11.02 -12.90 -0.40
CA PRO A 189 10.44 -12.82 -1.73
C PRO A 189 9.12 -12.03 -1.75
N ALA A 190 8.96 -11.19 -2.77
CA ALA A 190 7.65 -10.67 -3.13
C ALA A 190 6.76 -11.80 -3.64
N LYS A 191 5.46 -11.73 -3.32
CA LYS A 191 4.45 -12.64 -3.85
C LYS A 191 3.83 -12.02 -5.10
N TYR A 192 3.28 -12.85 -5.97
CA TYR A 192 2.51 -12.41 -7.13
C TYR A 192 1.06 -12.86 -6.96
N VAL A 193 0.13 -12.05 -7.44
CA VAL A 193 -1.27 -12.47 -7.53
C VAL A 193 -1.34 -13.64 -8.50
N GLU A 194 -1.95 -14.75 -8.09
CA GLU A 194 -2.32 -15.80 -9.03
C GLU A 194 -3.26 -15.17 -10.07
N GLN A 195 -2.78 -15.03 -11.30
CA GLN A 195 -3.66 -14.77 -12.42
C GLN A 195 -4.55 -16.00 -12.55
N LYS A 196 -5.74 -15.98 -11.94
CA LYS A 196 -6.80 -16.90 -12.33
C LYS A 196 -7.02 -16.63 -13.80
N SER A 197 -6.46 -17.48 -14.64
CA SER A 197 -6.61 -17.45 -16.08
C SER A 197 -8.10 -17.34 -16.36
N LYS A 198 -8.56 -16.15 -16.78
CA LYS A 198 -9.78 -16.05 -17.57
C LYS A 198 -9.47 -16.63 -18.94
N VAL A 199 -9.16 -17.94 -18.98
CA VAL A 199 -9.58 -18.77 -20.09
C VAL A 199 -11.06 -18.98 -19.83
N ILE A 200 -11.83 -17.94 -20.18
CA ILE A 200 -13.24 -18.12 -20.46
C ILE A 200 -13.23 -19.07 -21.64
N GLU A 201 -13.61 -20.32 -21.37
CA GLU A 201 -14.20 -21.28 -22.32
C GLU A 201 -14.60 -20.63 -23.63
N THR A 202 -13.64 -20.49 -24.53
CA THR A 202 -13.88 -20.23 -25.96
C THR A 202 -13.87 -21.57 -26.69
N GLU A 203 -13.61 -22.68 -25.98
CA GLU A 203 -13.61 -24.03 -26.51
C GLU A 203 -14.39 -24.91 -25.54
N MET A 204 -15.72 -24.97 -25.69
CA MET A 204 -16.53 -26.18 -25.50
C MET A 204 -17.98 -25.88 -25.93
N HIS A 205 -18.18 -25.67 -27.23
CA HIS A 205 -19.44 -26.07 -27.87
C HIS A 205 -19.11 -27.05 -28.99
N PRO A 206 -18.94 -28.35 -28.70
CA PRO A 206 -18.87 -29.34 -29.74
C PRO A 206 -20.28 -29.56 -30.28
N GLU A 207 -20.42 -29.33 -31.58
CA GLU A 207 -21.39 -29.98 -32.47
C GLU A 207 -22.88 -29.91 -32.09
N ARG A 208 -23.56 -28.89 -32.61
CA ARG A 208 -24.98 -29.05 -32.96
C ARG A 208 -25.06 -29.88 -34.24
N LYS A 209 -25.17 -31.20 -34.08
CA LYS A 209 -25.58 -32.12 -35.15
C LYS A 209 -26.90 -31.61 -35.74
N ILE A 210 -26.88 -31.34 -37.04
CA ILE A 210 -28.06 -31.17 -37.87
C ILE A 210 -28.77 -32.53 -37.86
N GLN A 211 -29.85 -32.64 -37.09
CA GLN A 211 -30.85 -33.68 -37.31
C GLN A 211 -31.89 -33.14 -38.28
N THR A 212 -31.76 -33.57 -39.52
CA THR A 212 -32.83 -33.68 -40.51
C THR A 212 -34.03 -34.40 -39.89
N LEU A 213 -35.21 -33.76 -39.91
CA LEU A 213 -36.49 -34.44 -39.83
C LEU A 213 -37.19 -34.25 -41.17
N ALA A 214 -37.24 -35.34 -41.93
CA ALA A 214 -38.08 -35.53 -43.10
C ALA A 214 -39.18 -36.53 -42.73
N GLY A 215 -40.44 -36.23 -43.08
CA GLY A 215 -41.61 -37.13 -43.08
C GLY A 215 -42.08 -37.60 -41.69
N GLU A 216 -43.36 -37.73 -41.37
CA GLU A 216 -44.61 -37.86 -42.15
C GLU A 216 -45.72 -37.00 -41.53
#